data_AF-A0A9E0GRL3-F1
#
_entry.id   AF-A0A9E0GRL3-F1
#
_cell.length_a   1.000
_cell.length_b   1.000
_cell.length_c   1.000
_cell.angle_alpha   90.00
_cell.angle_beta   90.00
_cell.angle_gamma   90.00
#
_symmetry.space_group_name_H-M   'P 1'
#
loop_
_entity.id
_entity.type
_entity.pdbx_description
1 polymer ?
#
loop_
_entity_poly.entity_id
_entity_poly.type
_entity_poly.pdbx_seq_one_letter_code
_entity_poly.pdbx_strand_id
1 'polypeptide(L)'
;MAIDVISKPIYQILSELTQELRVEVALSLAMKDLVRLRLKEVVAQRALFEQRYAMTFAKFAQEWETGRIPNGHSYTVEQDYWEWEAAVTDETRLLELGATLP
;
A
#
# COMPACT_ATOMS: atom_id res chain seq x y z
N MET A 1 -23.76 24.80 4.44
CA MET A 1 -22.43 24.37 3.95
C MET A 1 -21.50 24.41 5.14
N ALA A 2 -21.07 23.27 5.66
CA ALA A 2 -20.00 23.26 6.66
C ALA A 2 -18.72 23.62 5.90
N ILE A 3 -18.09 24.74 6.27
CA ILE A 3 -16.71 24.99 5.88
C ILE A 3 -15.91 24.12 6.83
N ASP A 4 -15.40 22.99 6.36
CA ASP A 4 -14.53 22.15 7.18
C ASP A 4 -13.26 22.96 7.47
N VAL A 5 -13.17 23.47 8.70
CA VAL A 5 -12.03 24.27 9.16
C VAL A 5 -10.94 23.33 9.63
N ILE A 6 -9.78 23.38 8.99
CA ILE A 6 -8.59 22.68 9.46
C ILE A 6 -8.11 23.36 10.74
N SER A 7 -7.96 22.58 11.82
CA SER A 7 -7.47 23.12 13.09
C SER A 7 -6.04 23.63 12.95
N LYS A 8 -5.71 24.70 13.68
CA LYS A 8 -4.37 25.32 13.64
C LYS A 8 -3.20 24.32 13.81
N PRO A 9 -3.26 23.33 14.74
CA PRO A 9 -2.19 22.35 14.87
C PRO A 9 -2.00 21.49 13.60
N ILE A 10 -3.10 21.05 12.97
CA ILE A 10 -3.02 20.25 11.74
C ILE A 10 -2.47 21.08 10.59
N TYR A 11 -2.88 22.35 10.48
CA TYR A 11 -2.31 23.26 9.49
C TYR A 11 -0.80 23.44 9.66
N GLN A 12 -0.32 23.60 10.90
CA GLN A 12 1.10 23.74 11.20
C GLN A 12 1.88 22.50 10.78
N ILE A 13 1.43 21.31 11.21
CA ILE A 13 2.07 20.04 10.84
C ILE A 13 2.09 19.85 9.32
N LEU A 14 0.95 20.09 8.65
CA LEU A 14 0.84 19.97 7.21
C LEU A 14 1.82 20.91 6.49
N SER A 15 1.89 22.16 6.93
CA SER A 15 2.80 23.17 6.36
C SER A 15 4.26 22.83 6.61
N GLU A 16 4.60 22.32 7.80
CA GLU A 16 5.96 21.90 8.14
C GLU A 16 6.41 20.67 7.35
N LEU A 17 5.56 19.65 7.22
CA LEU A 17 5.91 18.44 6.47
C LEU A 17 6.04 18.69 4.97
N THR A 18 5.23 19.58 4.42
CA THR A 18 5.17 19.85 2.97
C THR A 18 5.99 21.07 2.54
N GLN A 19 6.42 21.89 3.50
CA GLN A 19 7.05 23.19 3.29
C GLN A 19 6.19 24.14 2.43
N GLU A 20 4.85 24.03 2.53
CA GLU A 20 3.89 24.80 1.74
C GLU A 20 2.79 25.39 2.64
N LEU A 21 2.49 26.67 2.47
CA LEU A 21 1.50 27.39 3.28
C LEU A 21 0.09 27.35 2.70
N ARG A 22 -0.03 27.13 1.38
CA ARG A 22 -1.31 27.00 0.67
C ARG A 22 -1.86 25.60 0.93
N VAL A 23 -2.92 25.53 1.73
CA VAL A 23 -3.54 24.28 2.18
C VAL A 23 -3.79 23.28 1.06
N GLU A 24 -4.39 23.70 -0.06
CA GLU A 24 -4.70 22.81 -1.19
C GLU A 24 -3.43 22.19 -1.81
N VAL A 25 -2.37 22.98 -1.95
CA VAL A 25 -1.09 22.50 -2.51
C VAL A 25 -0.39 21.59 -1.50
N ALA A 26 -0.36 21.99 -0.24
CA ALA A 26 0.20 21.21 0.86
C ALA A 26 -0.53 19.85 0.99
N LEU A 27 -1.86 19.83 0.88
CA LEU A 27 -2.65 18.61 0.93
C LEU A 27 -2.35 17.69 -0.25
N SER A 28 -2.25 18.22 -1.48
CA SER A 28 -1.85 17.41 -2.63
C SER A 28 -0.46 16.78 -2.43
N LEU A 29 0.51 17.55 -1.95
CA LEU A 29 1.86 17.06 -1.64
C LEU A 29 1.83 15.94 -0.58
N ALA A 30 1.13 16.17 0.53
CA ALA A 30 1.01 15.20 1.61
C ALA A 30 0.33 13.91 1.15
N MET A 31 -0.70 14.00 0.29
CA MET A 31 -1.37 12.83 -0.27
C MET A 31 -0.45 12.05 -1.22
N LYS A 32 0.32 12.74 -2.08
CA LYS A 32 1.31 12.09 -2.95
C LYS A 32 2.37 11.36 -2.14
N ASP A 33 2.86 11.97 -1.07
CA ASP A 33 3.87 11.36 -0.19
C ASP A 33 3.30 10.19 0.60
N LEU A 34 2.05 10.29 1.08
CA LEU A 34 1.37 9.16 1.72
C LEU A 34 1.22 7.97 0.76
N VAL A 35 0.78 8.21 -0.48
CA VAL A 35 0.67 7.13 -1.50
C VAL A 35 2.04 6.50 -1.75
N ARG A 36 3.11 7.28 -1.89
CA ARG A 36 4.47 6.77 -2.07
C ARG A 36 4.95 5.92 -0.90
N LEU A 37 4.68 6.37 0.34
CA LEU A 37 5.03 5.64 1.55
C LEU A 37 4.30 4.31 1.62
N ARG A 38 2.98 4.31 1.40
CA ARG A 38 2.16 3.09 1.36
C ARG A 38 2.61 2.13 0.26
N LEU A 39 2.94 2.66 -0.92
CA LEU A 39 3.45 1.85 -2.02
C LEU A 39 4.77 1.17 -1.64
N LYS A 40 5.67 1.89 -0.97
CA LYS A 40 6.93 1.33 -0.46
C LYS A 40 6.71 0.22 0.57
N GLU A 41 5.75 0.40 1.48
CA GLU A 41 5.39 -0.61 2.49
C GLU A 41 4.88 -1.89 1.81
N VAL A 42 3.94 -1.75 0.87
CA VAL A 42 3.33 -2.88 0.16
C VAL A 42 4.35 -3.63 -0.71
N VAL A 43 5.20 -2.90 -1.44
CA VAL A 43 6.29 -3.51 -2.24
C VAL A 43 7.26 -4.28 -1.35
N ALA A 44 7.61 -3.73 -0.18
CA ALA A 44 8.46 -4.43 0.78
C ALA A 44 7.79 -5.70 1.34
N GLN A 45 6.49 -5.64 1.66
CA GLN A 45 5.72 -6.78 2.12
C GLN A 45 5.66 -7.89 1.05
N ARG A 46 5.38 -7.53 -0.20
CA ARG A 46 5.42 -8.49 -1.32
C ARG A 46 6.79 -9.13 -1.48
N ALA A 47 7.86 -8.35 -1.38
CA ALA A 47 9.22 -8.85 -1.51
C ALA A 47 9.58 -9.87 -0.41
N LEU A 48 9.02 -9.72 0.81
CA LEU A 48 9.21 -10.71 1.89
C LEU A 48 8.58 -12.06 1.55
N PHE A 49 7.37 -12.06 0.97
CA PHE A 49 6.73 -13.29 0.51
C PHE A 49 7.47 -13.91 -0.68
N GLU A 50 7.89 -13.08 -1.66
CA GLU A 50 8.67 -13.55 -2.81
C GLU A 50 9.99 -14.20 -2.39
N GLN A 51 10.65 -13.65 -1.37
CA GLN A 51 11.86 -14.25 -0.78
C GLN A 51 11.55 -15.54 -0.01
N ARG A 52 10.46 -15.58 0.76
CA ARG A 52 10.05 -16.76 1.54
C ARG A 52 9.73 -17.96 0.66
N TYR A 53 9.01 -17.74 -0.44
CA TYR A 53 8.55 -18.78 -1.35
C TYR A 53 9.43 -18.96 -2.59
N ALA A 54 10.46 -18.10 -2.77
CA ALA A 54 11.36 -18.09 -3.92
C ALA A 54 10.62 -18.06 -5.28
N MET A 55 9.47 -17.38 -5.34
CA MET A 55 8.63 -17.27 -6.52
C MET A 55 7.76 -16.01 -6.47
N THR A 56 7.14 -15.64 -7.58
CA THR A 56 6.17 -14.55 -7.64
C THR A 56 4.80 -14.99 -7.13
N PHE A 57 3.95 -14.03 -6.74
CA PHE A 57 2.58 -14.32 -6.31
C PHE A 57 1.79 -15.12 -7.35
N ALA A 58 1.87 -14.74 -8.63
CA ALA A 58 1.16 -15.42 -9.70
C ALA A 58 1.54 -16.91 -9.81
N LYS A 59 2.84 -17.23 -9.64
CA LYS A 59 3.30 -18.62 -9.62
C LYS A 59 2.87 -19.33 -8.35
N PHE A 60 2.93 -18.66 -7.20
CA PHE A 60 2.46 -19.21 -5.93
C PHE A 60 0.96 -19.55 -5.97
N ALA A 61 0.12 -18.65 -6.46
CA ALA A 61 -1.33 -18.86 -6.61
C ALA A 61 -1.64 -20.04 -7.55
N GLN A 62 -0.93 -20.16 -8.67
CA GLN A 62 -1.07 -21.31 -9.57
C GLN A 62 -0.68 -22.64 -8.91
N GLU A 63 0.46 -22.67 -8.22
CA GLU A 63 0.94 -23.87 -7.53
C GLU A 63 0.05 -24.22 -6.33
N TRP A 64 -0.57 -23.23 -5.70
CA TRP A 64 -1.57 -23.40 -4.65
C TRP A 64 -2.85 -24.06 -5.17
N GLU A 65 -3.43 -23.52 -6.24
CA GLU A 65 -4.64 -24.08 -6.88
C GLU A 65 -4.41 -25.51 -7.41
N THR A 66 -3.21 -25.80 -7.88
CA THR A 66 -2.83 -27.13 -8.40
C THR A 66 -2.34 -28.10 -7.31
N GLY A 67 -2.36 -27.69 -6.04
CA GLY A 67 -2.01 -28.54 -4.89
C GLY A 67 -0.52 -28.91 -4.82
N ARG A 68 0.35 -28.10 -5.41
CA ARG A 68 1.81 -28.32 -5.48
C ARG A 68 2.58 -27.60 -4.38
N ILE A 69 1.95 -26.65 -3.68
CA ILE A 69 2.52 -26.01 -2.50
C ILE A 69 2.57 -27.02 -1.34
N PRO A 70 3.77 -27.32 -0.79
CA PRO A 70 3.91 -28.19 0.37
C PRO A 70 3.13 -27.61 1.56
N ASN A 71 2.34 -28.44 2.23
CA ASN A 71 1.49 -28.01 3.36
C ASN A 71 0.59 -26.82 3.03
N GLY A 72 0.04 -26.76 1.81
CA GLY A 72 -0.85 -25.70 1.36
C GLY A 72 -1.90 -25.34 2.41
N HIS A 73 -2.73 -26.30 2.83
CA HIS A 73 -3.79 -26.07 3.83
C HIS A 73 -3.31 -25.89 5.30
N SER A 74 -2.04 -25.58 5.52
CA SER A 74 -1.62 -25.14 6.84
C SER A 74 -2.03 -23.69 7.07
N TYR A 75 -2.44 -23.38 8.30
CA TYR A 75 -2.87 -22.04 8.69
C TYR A 75 -1.86 -20.95 8.28
N THR A 76 -0.56 -21.24 8.40
CA THR A 76 0.50 -20.29 8.03
C THR A 76 0.55 -20.00 6.53
N VAL A 77 0.42 -21.02 5.68
CA VAL A 77 0.51 -20.81 4.23
C VAL A 77 -0.79 -20.23 3.68
N GLU A 78 -1.94 -20.58 4.28
CA GLU A 78 -3.21 -19.88 4.02
C GLU A 78 -3.11 -18.41 4.39
N GLN A 79 -2.64 -18.07 5.60
CA GLN A 79 -2.48 -16.68 6.01
C GLN A 79 -1.54 -15.91 5.07
N ASP A 80 -0.40 -16.50 4.71
CA ASP A 80 0.55 -15.91 3.76
C ASP A 80 -0.08 -15.68 2.38
N TYR A 81 -0.93 -16.59 1.88
CA TYR A 81 -1.66 -16.42 0.62
C TYR A 81 -2.53 -15.16 0.67
N TRP A 82 -3.34 -15.02 1.72
CA TRP A 82 -4.31 -13.92 1.84
C TRP A 82 -3.61 -12.57 2.03
N GLU A 83 -2.57 -12.52 2.85
CA GLU A 83 -1.78 -11.30 3.06
C GLU A 83 -1.02 -10.88 1.80
N TRP A 84 -0.52 -11.85 1.03
CA TRP A 84 0.18 -11.56 -0.22
C TRP A 84 -0.77 -11.10 -1.32
N GLU A 85 -1.95 -11.72 -1.44
CA GLU A 85 -3.02 -11.29 -2.35
C GLU A 85 -3.48 -9.86 -2.05
N ALA A 86 -3.67 -9.56 -0.77
CA ALA A 86 -4.00 -8.20 -0.31
C ALA A 86 -2.91 -7.21 -0.73
N ALA A 87 -1.63 -7.54 -0.51
CA ALA A 87 -0.52 -6.68 -0.89
C ALA A 87 -0.45 -6.43 -2.42
N VAL A 88 -0.67 -7.44 -3.27
CA VAL A 88 -0.72 -7.27 -4.73
C VAL A 88 -1.87 -6.35 -5.17
N THR A 89 -3.02 -6.52 -4.53
CA THR A 89 -4.22 -5.72 -4.82
C THR A 89 -4.06 -4.27 -4.37
N ASP A 90 -3.51 -4.08 -3.16
CA ASP A 90 -3.24 -2.76 -2.59
C ASP A 90 -2.22 -1.98 -3.41
N GLU A 91 -1.17 -2.64 -3.91
CA GLU A 91 -0.19 -2.00 -4.80
C GLU A 91 -0.86 -1.42 -6.05
N THR A 92 -1.70 -2.23 -6.70
CA THR A 92 -2.42 -1.82 -7.91
C THR A 92 -3.31 -0.61 -7.62
N ARG A 93 -4.06 -0.66 -6.52
CA ARG A 93 -4.93 0.45 -6.09
C ARG A 93 -4.14 1.71 -5.74
N LEU A 94 -3.00 1.59 -5.08
CA LEU A 94 -2.14 2.73 -4.71
C LEU A 94 -1.52 3.39 -5.95
N LEU A 95 -1.14 2.61 -6.96
CA LEU A 95 -0.65 3.13 -8.23
C LEU A 95 -1.74 3.91 -8.98
N GLU A 96 -2.97 3.39 -9.02
CA GLU A 96 -4.12 4.10 -9.59
C GLU A 96 -4.40 5.41 -8.86
N LEU A 97 -4.44 5.38 -7.52
CA LEU A 97 -4.63 6.59 -6.71
C LEU A 97 -3.50 7.61 -6.97
N GLY A 98 -2.25 7.17 -7.00
CA GLY A 98 -1.10 8.02 -7.29
C GLY A 98 -1.17 8.70 -8.66
N ALA A 99 -1.73 8.03 -9.67
CA ALA A 99 -1.94 8.59 -11.00
C ALA A 99 -3.06 9.62 -11.07
N THR A 100 -4.05 9.55 -10.16
CA THR A 100 -5.17 10.51 -10.12
C THR A 100 -4.88 11.80 -9.37
N LEU A 101 -3.79 11.85 -8.57
CA LEU A 101 -3.45 13.02 -7.78
C LEU A 101 -2.88 14.17 -8.65
N PRO A 102 -3.37 15.42 -8.48
CA PRO A 102 -2.98 16.58 -9.27
C PRO A 102 -1.55 17.04 -8.95
#